data_AF-Q01RH1-F1
#
_entry.id   AF-Q01RH1-F1
#
_cell.length_a   1.000
_cell.length_b   1.000
_cell.length_c   1.000
_cell.angle_alpha   90.00
_cell.angle_beta   90.00
_cell.angle_gamma   90.00
#
_symmetry.space_group_name_H-M   'P 1'
#
loop_
_entity.id
_entity.type
_entity.pdbx_description
1 polymer ?
#
loop_
_entity_poly.entity_id
_entity_poly.type
_entity_poly.pdbx_seq_one_letter_code
_entity_poly.pdbx_strand_id
1 'polypeptide(L)'
;MIRIIIAMPLTVFQIKGVPVHRRERIEAAVVAGARSTRKPHEAWIAVDPRGSVRVLMTGPDGFERSVGFAPVEETAVIAEMVRASLED
;
A
#
# COMPACT_ATOMS: atom_id res chain seq x y z
N MET A 1 -9.98 -7.90 29.72
CA MET A 1 -10.44 -6.93 28.70
C MET A 1 -9.71 -7.26 27.40
N ILE A 2 -10.32 -8.05 26.52
CA ILE A 2 -9.73 -8.42 25.23
C ILE A 2 -9.98 -7.26 24.28
N ARG A 3 -8.93 -6.56 23.89
CA ARG A 3 -8.99 -5.50 22.90
C ARG A 3 -8.98 -6.20 21.54
N ILE A 4 -10.15 -6.32 20.90
CA ILE A 4 -10.22 -6.73 19.50
C ILE A 4 -9.62 -5.59 18.70
N ILE A 5 -8.31 -5.64 18.45
CA ILE A 5 -7.69 -4.82 17.42
C ILE A 5 -8.26 -5.39 16.13
N ILE A 6 -9.16 -4.66 15.47
CA ILE A 6 -9.47 -4.93 14.07
C ILE A 6 -8.12 -4.72 13.37
N ALA A 7 -7.40 -5.80 13.10
CA ALA A 7 -6.07 -5.71 12.51
C ALA A 7 -6.25 -5.00 11.17
N MET A 8 -5.75 -3.76 11.06
CA MET A 8 -5.59 -3.12 9.76
C MET A 8 -4.46 -3.89 9.07
N PRO A 9 -4.75 -4.67 8.01
CA PRO A 9 -3.77 -5.60 7.45
C PRO A 9 -2.60 -4.86 6.78
N LEU A 10 -2.80 -3.61 6.39
CA LEU A 10 -1.75 -2.70 5.95
C LEU A 10 -2.05 -1.28 6.46
N THR A 11 -1.07 -0.65 7.09
CA THR A 11 -1.13 0.74 7.55
C THR A 11 -0.22 1.61 6.69
N VAL A 12 -0.78 2.65 6.05
CA VAL A 12 0.01 3.62 5.29
C VAL A 12 0.50 4.71 6.23
N PHE A 13 1.81 4.78 6.48
CA PHE A 13 2.37 5.74 7.43
C PHE A 13 2.67 7.11 6.80
N GLN A 14 3.04 7.14 5.52
CA GLN A 14 3.39 8.38 4.82
C GLN A 14 3.02 8.33 3.34
N ILE A 15 2.64 9.49 2.81
CA ILE A 15 2.43 9.73 1.39
C ILE A 15 3.19 10.99 0.99
N LYS A 16 4.22 10.83 0.14
CA LYS A 16 5.09 11.92 -0.32
C LYS A 16 4.98 12.12 -1.83
N GLY A 17 4.87 13.38 -2.27
CA GLY A 17 4.90 13.75 -3.69
C GLY A 17 3.63 13.48 -4.50
N VAL A 18 2.66 12.74 -3.95
CA VAL A 18 1.35 12.50 -4.60
C VAL A 18 0.48 13.78 -4.52
N PRO A 19 -0.15 14.24 -5.63
CA PRO A 19 -1.09 15.36 -5.62
C PRO A 19 -2.25 15.15 -4.64
N VAL A 20 -2.65 16.20 -3.91
CA VAL A 20 -3.63 16.13 -2.82
C VAL A 20 -4.93 15.43 -3.23
N HIS A 21 -5.48 15.77 -4.40
CA HIS A 21 -6.75 15.21 -4.91
C HIS A 21 -6.69 13.70 -5.25
N ARG A 22 -5.49 13.08 -5.23
CA ARG A 22 -5.30 11.66 -5.52
C ARG A 22 -4.84 10.83 -4.32
N ARG A 23 -4.42 11.48 -3.23
CA ARG A 23 -3.82 10.79 -2.07
C ARG A 23 -4.76 9.75 -1.48
N GLU A 24 -5.98 10.18 -1.14
CA GLU A 24 -7.00 9.31 -0.54
C GLU A 24 -7.32 8.11 -1.46
N ARG A 25 -7.50 8.37 -2.76
CA ARG A 25 -7.80 7.32 -3.74
C ARG A 25 -6.69 6.28 -3.85
N ILE A 26 -5.42 6.72 -3.86
CA ILE A 26 -4.26 5.81 -3.91
C ILE A 26 -4.10 5.06 -2.59
N GLU A 27 -4.21 5.75 -1.46
CA GLU A 27 -4.13 5.14 -0.12
C GLU A 27 -5.19 4.05 0.04
N ALA A 28 -6.45 4.35 -0.31
CA ALA A 28 -7.55 3.41 -0.22
C ALA A 28 -7.32 2.16 -1.10
N ALA A 29 -6.76 2.32 -2.30
CA ALA A 29 -6.44 1.21 -3.18
C ALA A 29 -5.32 0.32 -2.60
N VAL A 30 -4.28 0.95 -2.04
CA VAL A 30 -3.17 0.24 -1.39
C VAL A 30 -3.68 -0.56 -0.18
N VAL A 31 -4.48 0.07 0.69
CA VAL A 31 -5.11 -0.62 1.83
C VAL A 31 -6.06 -1.72 1.37
N ALA A 32 -6.80 -1.51 0.27
CA ALA A 32 -7.69 -2.53 -0.29
C ALA A 32 -6.93 -3.77 -0.78
N GLY A 33 -5.77 -3.59 -1.41
CA GLY A 33 -4.93 -4.69 -1.89
C GLY A 33 -4.45 -5.62 -0.77
N ALA A 34 -4.30 -5.12 0.45
CA ALA A 34 -3.87 -5.91 1.58
C ALA A 34 -5.01 -6.57 2.37
N ARG A 35 -6.28 -6.41 1.98
CA ARG A 35 -7.44 -6.94 2.75
C ARG A 35 -7.40 -8.46 2.95
N SER A 36 -6.75 -9.20 2.05
CA SER A 36 -6.61 -10.66 2.13
C SER A 36 -5.49 -11.12 3.06
N THR A 37 -4.59 -10.23 3.50
CA THR A 37 -3.44 -10.63 4.31
C THR A 37 -3.84 -10.89 5.76
N ARG A 38 -3.20 -11.89 6.37
CA ARG A 38 -3.48 -12.32 7.75
C ARG A 38 -2.57 -11.65 8.79
N LYS A 39 -1.53 -10.97 8.33
CA LYS A 39 -0.50 -10.33 9.16
C LYS A 39 -0.50 -8.83 8.90
N PRO A 40 -0.25 -8.00 9.93
CA PRO A 40 -0.15 -6.55 9.75
C PRO A 40 1.09 -6.19 8.95
N HIS A 41 0.94 -5.32 7.97
CA HIS A 41 2.01 -4.75 7.17
C HIS A 41 2.01 -3.22 7.30
N GLU A 42 3.11 -2.62 6.90
CA GLU A 42 3.32 -1.18 6.90
C GLU A 42 3.62 -0.71 5.48
N ALA A 43 3.17 0.49 5.11
CA ALA A 43 3.40 1.05 3.79
C ALA A 43 3.82 2.52 3.78
N TRP A 44 4.70 2.85 2.85
CA TRP A 44 5.07 4.22 2.48
C TRP A 44 4.84 4.43 1.00
N ILE A 45 4.16 5.51 0.65
CA ILE A 45 3.85 5.86 -0.74
C ILE A 45 4.68 7.08 -1.12
N ALA A 46 5.44 6.99 -2.20
CA ALA A 46 6.23 8.10 -2.71
C ALA A 46 6.14 8.20 -4.23
N VAL A 47 6.19 9.41 -4.76
CA VAL A 47 6.48 9.63 -6.19
C VAL A 47 8.00 9.60 -6.38
N ASP A 48 8.47 8.75 -7.28
CA ASP A 48 9.89 8.67 -7.64
C ASP A 48 10.31 9.83 -8.58
N PRO A 49 11.62 10.05 -8.80
CA PRO A 49 12.08 11.14 -9.67
C PRO A 49 11.64 11.04 -11.13
N ARG A 50 11.21 9.85 -11.60
CA ARG A 50 10.69 9.63 -12.95
C ARG A 50 9.18 9.91 -13.03
N GLY A 51 8.57 10.25 -11.89
CA GLY A 51 7.18 10.59 -11.77
C GLY A 51 6.29 9.40 -11.41
N SER A 52 6.80 8.17 -11.31
CA SER A 52 5.98 6.99 -10.98
C SER A 52 5.66 6.94 -9.49
N VAL A 53 4.51 6.39 -9.13
CA VAL A 53 4.17 6.15 -7.73
C VAL A 53 4.79 4.81 -7.31
N ARG A 54 5.45 4.79 -6.16
CA ARG A 54 6.07 3.63 -5.54
C ARG A 54 5.44 3.42 -4.17
N VAL A 55 5.11 2.18 -3.87
CA VAL A 55 4.72 1.74 -2.52
C VAL A 55 5.82 0.81 -2.03
N LEU A 56 6.43 1.18 -0.91
CA LEU A 56 7.28 0.28 -0.14
C LEU A 56 6.41 -0.36 0.93
N MET A 57 6.42 -1.68 1.01
CA MET A 57 5.68 -2.46 1.99
C MET A 57 6.66 -3.26 2.83
N THR A 58 6.51 -3.17 4.16
CA THR A 58 7.24 -4.01 5.10
C THR A 58 6.27 -4.82 5.95
N GLY A 59 6.75 -5.91 6.52
CA GLY A 59 5.92 -6.78 7.34
C GLY A 59 6.75 -7.72 8.22
N PRO A 60 6.07 -8.67 8.88
CA PRO A 60 6.73 -9.64 9.74
C PRO A 60 7.73 -10.51 8.98
N ASP A 61 8.59 -11.18 9.73
CA ASP A 61 9.54 -12.18 9.20
C ASP A 61 10.53 -11.59 8.17
N GLY A 62 10.83 -10.29 8.28
CA GLY A 62 11.73 -9.58 7.36
C GLY A 62 11.12 -9.30 5.98
N PHE A 63 9.79 -9.34 5.85
CA PHE A 63 9.11 -9.02 4.60
C PHE A 63 9.41 -7.59 4.17
N GLU A 64 9.92 -7.43 2.96
CA GLU A 64 10.10 -6.16 2.28
C GLU A 64 9.83 -6.34 0.78
N ARG A 65 8.94 -5.51 0.24
CA ARG A 65 8.61 -5.47 -1.19
C ARG A 65 8.35 -4.03 -1.63
N SER A 66 8.67 -3.74 -2.88
CA SER A 66 8.28 -2.48 -3.52
C SER A 66 7.48 -2.75 -4.79
N VAL A 67 6.34 -2.09 -4.91
CA VAL A 67 5.52 -2.07 -6.11
C VAL A 67 5.50 -0.67 -6.70
N GLY A 68 5.54 -0.56 -8.03
CA GLY A 68 5.56 0.72 -8.74
C GLY A 68 4.48 0.75 -9.81
N PHE A 69 3.86 1.91 -9.99
CA PHE A 69 2.79 2.11 -10.97
C PHE A 69 2.71 3.53 -11.49
N ALA A 70 1.98 3.70 -12.59
CA ALA A 70 1.82 4.99 -13.25
C ALA A 70 0.98 5.96 -12.37
N PRO A 71 1.22 7.27 -12.46
CA PRO A 71 0.39 8.26 -11.77
C PRO A 71 -1.03 8.36 -12.27
N VAL A 72 -1.46 7.64 -13.28
CA VAL A 72 -2.88 7.64 -13.70
C VAL A 72 -3.47 6.24 -13.57
N GLU A 73 -2.75 5.34 -12.91
CA GLU A 73 -3.15 3.95 -12.77
C GLU A 73 -4.51 3.82 -12.07
N GLU A 74 -5.30 2.86 -12.55
CA GLU A 74 -6.61 2.60 -12.01
C GLU A 74 -6.53 1.93 -10.63
N THR A 75 -7.45 2.29 -9.75
CA THR A 75 -7.41 1.83 -8.35
C THR A 75 -7.55 0.33 -8.17
N ALA A 76 -8.31 -0.33 -9.05
CA ALA A 76 -8.41 -1.78 -9.04
C ALA A 76 -7.07 -2.44 -9.40
N VAL A 77 -6.34 -1.86 -10.35
CA VAL A 77 -5.02 -2.33 -10.76
C VAL A 77 -4.01 -2.11 -9.63
N ILE A 78 -4.03 -0.95 -8.98
CA ILE A 78 -3.18 -0.67 -7.81
C ILE A 78 -3.42 -1.70 -6.69
N ALA A 79 -4.69 -1.95 -6.34
CA ALA A 79 -5.04 -2.91 -5.31
C ALA A 79 -4.55 -4.32 -5.68
N GLU A 80 -4.72 -4.72 -6.93
CA GLU A 80 -4.27 -6.03 -7.43
C GLU A 80 -2.75 -6.18 -7.40
N MET A 81 -2.00 -5.16 -7.83
CA MET A 81 -0.53 -5.20 -7.78
C MET A 81 0.00 -5.28 -6.35
N VAL A 82 -0.65 -4.57 -5.41
CA VAL A 82 -0.33 -4.66 -3.98
C VAL A 82 -0.63 -6.05 -3.44
N ARG A 83 -1.80 -6.60 -3.77
CA ARG A 83 -2.22 -7.96 -3.37
C ARG A 83 -1.23 -9.01 -3.86
N ALA A 84 -0.92 -9.00 -5.15
CA ALA A 84 0.02 -9.93 -5.78
C ALA A 84 1.40 -9.85 -5.10
N SER A 85 1.90 -8.63 -4.85
CA SER A 85 3.18 -8.44 -4.17
C SER A 85 3.21 -8.93 -2.71
N LEU A 86 2.06 -9.04 -2.04
CA LEU A 86 1.96 -9.53 -0.65
C LEU A 86 1.81 -11.06 -0.58
N GLU A 87 1.45 -11.71 -1.68
CA GLU A 87 1.24 -13.16 -1.78
C GLU A 87 2.46 -13.91 -2.35
N ASP A 88 3.39 -13.19 -3.00
CA ASP A 88 4.66 -13.69 -3.55
C ASP A 88 5.80 -13.85 -2.52
#